data_AF-A0A1G1TI49-F1
#
_entry.id   AF-A0A1G1TI49-F1
#
_cell.length_a   1.000
_cell.length_b   1.000
_cell.length_c   1.000
_cell.angle_alpha   90.00
_cell.angle_beta   90.00
_cell.angle_gamma   90.00
#
_symmetry.space_group_name_H-M   'P 1'
#
loop_
_entity.id
_entity.type
_entity.pdbx_description
1 polymer ?
#
loop_
_entity_poly.entity_id
_entity_poly.type
_entity_poly.pdbx_seq_one_letter_code
_entity_poly.pdbx_strand_id
1 'polypeptide(L)'
;MPAPLAGFRDALRLLALLLAFIGGPVVGRAQSFLHATGPKILNANNQEVLLNGVNLGGWALQEGYIVKPTWGGINGKQTQGTVKQTLYNAGMTDAAVETFYQGYRDNFITKPDIDYLAGQGFNCVRLPLHYDLFLTPAQRAVRNGVLRGTTTYAAYVGALTDWYNGNQLFTDPASLEAFRMIDNTLSWCAANGMYVILDLHAAPGSQGTDVNIADALQPLDLWNQPVYRDITVRLWEAVAARYKNDARVAMYDLLNEPNNVPSNPPIHDLFQRLIAAVRAQGDNHLLLIEGNGYGNDFNYLEPFTFANAPNLVYNSHRYSGTGYLMDNNVASTGGAPTACASLVISRTSAPGTACPSGWAKPAKTPMGGCTTQRPASTRWA
;
A
#
# COMPACT_ATOMS: atom_id res chain seq x y z
N MET A 1 4.26 83.92 10.42
CA MET A 1 3.44 83.09 11.34
C MET A 1 2.04 82.98 10.75
N PRO A 2 1.33 81.83 10.73
CA PRO A 2 1.75 80.45 10.51
C PRO A 2 0.97 79.71 9.37
N ALA A 3 1.62 78.65 8.85
CA ALA A 3 1.20 77.34 8.30
C ALA A 3 0.07 77.15 7.24
N PRO A 4 0.34 76.35 6.16
CA PRO A 4 -0.69 75.78 5.28
C PRO A 4 -1.14 74.38 5.74
N LEU A 5 -2.44 74.11 5.68
CA LEU A 5 -3.03 72.79 5.94
C LEU A 5 -2.81 71.86 4.74
N ALA A 6 -1.83 70.96 4.86
CA ALA A 6 -1.71 69.75 4.07
C ALA A 6 -2.70 68.70 4.61
N GLY A 7 -3.55 68.14 3.76
CA GLY A 7 -4.49 67.11 4.22
C GLY A 7 -5.46 66.58 3.18
N PHE A 8 -5.04 66.40 1.91
CA PHE A 8 -5.88 65.77 0.88
C PHE A 8 -5.08 64.84 -0.04
N ARG A 9 -4.12 64.09 0.51
CA ARG A 9 -3.37 63.07 -0.25
C ARG A 9 -3.31 61.67 0.37
N ASP A 10 -3.89 61.46 1.55
CA ASP A 10 -3.82 60.16 2.24
C ASP A 10 -5.12 59.34 2.21
N ALA A 11 -6.23 59.88 1.71
CA ALA A 11 -7.51 59.17 1.65
C ALA A 11 -7.66 58.22 0.44
N LEU A 12 -6.72 58.25 -0.52
CA LEU A 12 -6.78 57.42 -1.74
C LEU A 12 -5.76 56.26 -1.79
N ARG A 13 -4.92 56.11 -0.76
CA ARG A 13 -3.99 54.97 -0.63
C ARG A 13 -4.45 53.87 0.32
N LEU A 14 -5.52 54.11 1.08
CA LEU A 14 -6.12 53.14 1.99
C LEU A 14 -7.29 52.34 1.39
N LEU A 15 -7.72 52.66 0.17
CA LEU A 15 -8.78 51.93 -0.56
C LEU A 15 -8.24 51.03 -1.69
N ALA A 16 -6.96 50.68 -1.66
CA ALA A 16 -6.33 49.73 -2.60
C ALA A 16 -5.72 48.50 -1.92
N LEU A 17 -5.93 48.33 -0.61
CA LEU A 17 -5.34 47.28 0.22
C LEU A 17 -6.38 46.51 1.04
N LEU A 18 -7.59 46.37 0.49
CA LEU A 18 -8.71 45.64 1.11
C LEU A 18 -9.48 44.76 0.10
N LEU A 19 -8.80 44.29 -0.94
CA LEU A 19 -9.36 43.36 -1.95
C LEU A 19 -8.48 42.12 -2.20
N ALA A 20 -7.53 41.83 -1.30
CA ALA A 20 -6.59 40.72 -1.47
C ALA A 20 -6.85 39.48 -0.58
N PHE A 21 -8.06 39.31 -0.02
CA PHE A 21 -8.42 38.11 0.73
C PHE A 21 -9.88 37.69 0.56
N ILE A 22 -10.32 37.54 -0.69
CA ILE A 22 -11.38 36.54 -0.97
C ILE A 22 -10.64 35.30 -1.43
N GLY A 23 -10.08 34.58 -0.45
CA GLY A 23 -9.73 33.18 -0.64
C GLY A 23 -11.03 32.44 -0.89
N GLY A 24 -11.42 32.31 -2.16
CA GLY A 24 -12.43 31.34 -2.56
C GLY A 24 -12.02 29.97 -2.02
N PRO A 25 -12.97 29.05 -1.81
CA PRO A 25 -12.62 27.70 -1.40
C PRO A 25 -11.56 27.20 -2.39
N VAL A 26 -10.43 26.73 -1.86
CA VAL A 26 -9.49 25.94 -2.66
C VAL A 26 -10.30 24.72 -3.08
N VAL A 27 -10.91 24.81 -4.25
CA VAL A 27 -11.46 23.65 -4.93
C VAL A 27 -10.25 22.77 -5.13
N GLY A 28 -10.14 21.70 -4.32
CA GLY A 28 -9.05 20.74 -4.42
C GLY A 28 -8.90 20.38 -5.89
N ARG A 29 -7.74 20.70 -6.48
CA ARG A 29 -7.48 20.29 -7.86
C ARG A 29 -7.59 18.77 -7.86
N ALA A 30 -8.54 18.24 -8.63
CA ALA A 30 -8.65 16.81 -8.84
C ALA A 30 -7.28 16.28 -9.28
N GLN A 31 -6.85 15.19 -8.64
CA GLN A 31 -5.61 14.51 -8.98
C GLN A 31 -5.63 14.15 -10.46
N SER A 32 -4.59 14.53 -11.20
CA SER A 32 -4.44 14.08 -12.58
C SER A 32 -3.64 12.78 -12.63
N PHE A 33 -3.79 12.03 -13.71
CA PHE A 33 -2.92 10.88 -13.98
C PHE A 33 -1.45 11.27 -13.90
N LEU A 34 -0.67 10.33 -13.38
CA LEU A 34 0.79 10.41 -13.35
C LEU A 34 1.37 9.58 -14.48
N HIS A 35 2.52 10.00 -14.99
CA HIS A 35 3.31 9.25 -15.96
C HIS A 35 4.81 9.39 -15.66
N ALA A 36 5.63 8.46 -16.14
CA ALA A 36 7.06 8.47 -15.92
C ALA A 36 7.81 8.88 -17.18
N THR A 37 8.84 9.71 -17.04
CA THR A 37 9.76 10.06 -18.13
C THR A 37 11.18 10.15 -17.58
N GLY A 38 12.01 9.19 -17.98
CA GLY A 38 13.33 9.00 -17.38
C GLY A 38 13.21 8.84 -15.86
N PRO A 39 13.95 9.60 -15.05
CA PRO A 39 13.91 9.49 -13.59
C PRO A 39 12.71 10.20 -12.94
N LYS A 40 11.83 10.86 -13.70
CA LYS A 40 10.80 11.75 -13.14
C LYS A 40 9.41 11.14 -13.21
N ILE A 41 8.62 11.40 -12.17
CA ILE A 41 7.16 11.24 -12.18
C ILE A 41 6.55 12.61 -12.47
N LEU A 42 5.69 12.67 -13.47
CA LEU A 42 5.07 13.90 -13.97
C LEU A 42 3.55 13.80 -13.91
N ASN A 43 2.89 14.92 -13.65
CA ASN A 43 1.43 15.05 -13.78
C ASN A 43 1.01 15.27 -15.25
N ALA A 44 -0.30 15.37 -15.52
CA ALA A 44 -0.82 15.57 -16.88
C ALA A 44 -0.37 16.88 -17.56
N ASN A 45 0.16 17.85 -16.81
CA ASN A 45 0.71 19.11 -17.32
C ASN A 45 2.25 19.07 -17.45
N ASN A 46 2.87 17.87 -17.38
CA ASN A 46 4.33 17.66 -17.39
C ASN A 46 5.07 18.35 -16.23
N GLN A 47 4.38 18.60 -15.12
CA GLN A 47 5.02 19.12 -13.91
C GLN A 47 5.46 17.95 -13.04
N GLU A 48 6.66 18.04 -12.51
CA GLU A 48 7.23 17.03 -11.63
C GLU A 48 6.44 16.90 -10.32
N VAL A 49 6.14 15.65 -9.96
CA VAL A 49 5.41 15.29 -8.74
C VAL A 49 6.32 14.45 -7.87
N LEU A 50 6.67 14.98 -6.70
CA LEU A 50 7.34 14.23 -5.64
C LEU A 50 6.29 13.63 -4.71
N LEU A 51 6.24 12.30 -4.64
CA LEU A 51 5.25 11.60 -3.81
C LEU A 51 5.68 11.54 -2.35
N ASN A 52 5.21 12.52 -1.60
CA ASN A 52 5.08 12.67 -0.15
C ASN A 52 4.30 11.55 0.59
N GLY A 53 4.69 10.27 0.57
CA GLY A 53 3.86 9.14 1.03
C GLY A 53 3.96 8.63 2.49
N VAL A 54 2.96 7.86 2.94
CA VAL A 54 3.03 6.96 4.14
C VAL A 54 2.40 5.61 3.83
N ASN A 55 2.98 4.52 4.34
CA ASN A 55 2.38 3.18 4.28
C ASN A 55 1.27 3.02 5.32
N LEU A 56 0.11 2.54 4.89
CA LEU A 56 -0.99 2.11 5.78
C LEU A 56 -0.76 0.68 6.30
N GLY A 57 0.45 0.43 6.80
CA GLY A 57 0.92 -0.89 7.25
C GLY A 57 0.14 -1.42 8.43
N GLY A 58 -0.03 -2.74 8.49
CA GLY A 58 -0.84 -3.41 9.52
C GLY A 58 -2.35 -3.41 9.25
N TRP A 59 -2.87 -2.66 8.27
CA TRP A 59 -4.33 -2.49 8.10
C TRP A 59 -4.99 -3.61 7.28
N ALA A 60 -4.65 -3.73 6.00
CA ALA A 60 -5.18 -4.77 5.11
C ALA A 60 -4.38 -6.08 5.17
N LEU A 61 -3.24 -6.05 5.87
CA LEU A 61 -2.45 -7.20 6.27
C LEU A 61 -1.88 -6.93 7.66
N GLN A 62 -2.14 -7.82 8.62
CA GLN A 62 -1.56 -7.68 9.96
C GLN A 62 -0.13 -8.21 10.01
N GLU A 63 0.80 -7.30 10.26
CA GLU A 63 2.18 -7.60 10.60
C GLU A 63 2.37 -7.49 12.12
N GLY A 64 2.70 -8.61 12.77
CA GLY A 64 2.72 -8.70 14.23
C GLY A 64 3.61 -7.65 14.88
N TYR A 65 4.76 -7.34 14.30
CA TYR A 65 5.70 -6.36 14.86
C TYR A 65 5.19 -4.90 14.80
N ILE A 66 4.19 -4.61 13.96
CA ILE A 66 3.52 -3.30 13.87
C ILE A 66 2.36 -3.25 14.85
N VAL A 67 1.43 -4.19 14.70
CA VAL A 67 0.16 -4.20 15.44
C VAL A 67 0.36 -4.60 16.90
N LYS A 68 1.42 -5.37 17.18
CA LYS A 68 1.81 -5.90 18.49
C LYS A 68 0.61 -6.49 19.26
N PRO A 69 -0.17 -7.40 18.66
CA PRO A 69 -1.30 -8.01 19.36
C PRO A 69 -0.80 -8.74 20.62
N THR A 70 -1.39 -8.44 21.78
CA THR A 70 -1.03 -9.09 23.06
C THR A 70 -2.26 -9.64 23.75
N TRP A 71 -2.37 -10.98 23.81
CA TRP A 71 -3.34 -11.74 24.60
C TRP A 71 -2.86 -13.19 24.77
N GLY A 72 -3.62 -14.05 25.46
CA GLY A 72 -3.23 -15.45 25.68
C GLY A 72 -2.85 -16.18 24.39
N GLY A 73 -1.58 -16.55 24.26
CA GLY A 73 -1.02 -17.23 23.07
C GLY A 73 -0.37 -16.31 22.01
N ILE A 74 -0.40 -14.98 22.18
CA ILE A 74 0.16 -14.00 21.23
C ILE A 74 1.04 -12.98 21.96
N ASN A 75 2.26 -12.78 21.47
CA ASN A 75 3.28 -11.91 22.10
C ASN A 75 3.73 -10.74 21.20
N GLY A 76 2.89 -10.33 20.26
CA GLY A 76 3.13 -9.17 19.39
C GLY A 76 4.13 -9.39 18.26
N LYS A 77 4.31 -10.63 17.80
CA LYS A 77 5.19 -11.00 16.67
C LYS A 77 4.54 -11.91 15.64
N GLN A 78 3.26 -12.22 15.82
CA GLN A 78 2.52 -13.21 15.05
C GLN A 78 2.06 -12.64 13.70
N THR A 79 2.07 -13.47 12.66
CA THR A 79 1.45 -13.17 11.37
C THR A 79 -0.08 -13.12 11.50
N GLN A 80 -0.76 -12.53 10.51
CA GLN A 80 -2.22 -12.54 10.44
C GLN A 80 -2.81 -13.96 10.55
N GLY A 81 -2.25 -14.94 9.84
CA GLY A 81 -2.65 -16.34 9.89
C GLY A 81 -2.47 -16.95 11.29
N THR A 82 -1.40 -16.60 11.99
CA THR A 82 -1.16 -17.06 13.37
C THR A 82 -2.14 -16.42 14.37
N VAL A 83 -2.50 -15.15 14.15
CA VAL A 83 -3.56 -14.47 14.91
C VAL A 83 -4.90 -15.18 14.70
N LYS A 84 -5.29 -15.45 13.45
CA LYS A 84 -6.48 -16.25 13.10
C LYS A 84 -6.47 -17.62 13.76
N GLN A 85 -5.35 -18.34 13.69
CA GLN A 85 -5.22 -19.67 14.31
C GLN A 85 -5.47 -19.61 15.82
N THR A 86 -5.00 -18.57 16.50
CA THR A 86 -5.26 -18.40 17.94
C THR A 86 -6.74 -18.18 18.23
N LEU A 87 -7.44 -17.41 17.41
CA LEU A 87 -8.90 -17.21 17.54
C LEU A 87 -9.67 -18.53 17.33
N TYR A 88 -9.26 -19.33 16.34
CA TYR A 88 -9.83 -20.65 16.11
C TYR A 88 -9.57 -21.63 17.26
N ASN A 89 -8.36 -21.62 17.83
CA ASN A 89 -8.01 -22.44 19.01
C ASN A 89 -8.83 -22.04 20.25
N ALA A 90 -9.32 -20.80 20.31
CA ALA A 90 -10.25 -20.33 21.33
C ALA A 90 -11.72 -20.70 21.05
N GLY A 91 -12.00 -21.47 19.99
CA GLY A 91 -13.34 -21.96 19.65
C GLY A 91 -14.18 -21.02 18.77
N MET A 92 -13.58 -19.99 18.17
CA MET A 92 -14.32 -19.09 17.27
C MET A 92 -14.68 -19.80 15.95
N THR A 93 -15.87 -19.50 15.43
CA THR A 93 -16.31 -19.95 14.09
C THR A 93 -15.73 -19.05 12.99
N ASP A 94 -15.79 -19.49 11.73
CA ASP A 94 -15.36 -18.65 10.59
C ASP A 94 -16.12 -17.31 10.56
N ALA A 95 -17.42 -17.32 10.86
CA ALA A 95 -18.23 -16.10 10.95
C ALA A 95 -17.78 -15.15 12.08
N ALA A 96 -17.38 -15.69 13.23
CA ALA A 96 -16.87 -14.89 14.35
C ALA A 96 -15.49 -14.29 14.03
N VAL A 97 -14.60 -15.06 13.38
CA VAL A 97 -13.30 -14.56 12.93
C VAL A 97 -13.47 -13.50 11.85
N GLU A 98 -14.34 -13.70 10.86
CA GLU A 98 -14.63 -12.69 9.84
C GLU A 98 -15.24 -11.42 10.47
N THR A 99 -16.12 -11.55 11.47
CA THR A 99 -16.68 -10.40 12.21
C THR A 99 -15.59 -9.64 12.95
N PHE A 100 -14.66 -10.34 13.63
CA PHE A 100 -13.52 -9.72 14.29
C PHE A 100 -12.66 -8.93 13.30
N TYR A 101 -12.30 -9.55 12.17
CA TYR A 101 -11.47 -8.90 11.15
C TYR A 101 -12.19 -7.76 10.42
N GLN A 102 -13.52 -7.85 10.27
CA GLN A 102 -14.34 -6.75 9.77
C GLN A 102 -14.26 -5.55 10.72
N GLY A 103 -14.48 -5.79 12.01
CA GLY A 103 -14.33 -4.76 13.05
C GLY A 103 -12.93 -4.15 13.08
N TYR A 104 -11.88 -4.96 12.91
CA TYR A 104 -10.51 -4.47 12.78
C TYR A 104 -10.35 -3.54 11.58
N ARG A 105 -10.75 -3.98 10.38
CA ARG A 105 -10.63 -3.17 9.15
C ARG A 105 -11.43 -1.86 9.23
N ASP A 106 -12.59 -1.87 9.87
CA ASP A 106 -13.45 -0.68 9.96
C ASP A 106 -12.96 0.34 10.99
N ASN A 107 -12.03 -0.01 11.88
CA ASN A 107 -11.60 0.84 12.99
C ASN A 107 -10.09 1.11 13.04
N PHE A 108 -9.25 0.33 12.35
CA PHE A 108 -7.80 0.48 12.45
C PHE A 108 -7.27 1.71 11.71
N ILE A 109 -7.68 1.92 10.45
CA ILE A 109 -7.49 3.17 9.71
C ILE A 109 -8.86 3.68 9.28
N THR A 110 -9.09 4.96 9.48
CA THR A 110 -10.35 5.64 9.19
C THR A 110 -10.08 6.96 8.47
N LYS A 111 -11.13 7.60 7.95
CA LYS A 111 -11.00 8.92 7.29
C LYS A 111 -10.23 9.96 8.14
N PRO A 112 -10.48 10.13 9.46
CA PRO A 112 -9.69 11.02 10.30
C PRO A 112 -8.17 10.79 10.27
N ASP A 113 -7.72 9.56 10.08
CA ASP A 113 -6.29 9.25 9.98
C ASP A 113 -5.71 9.79 8.66
N ILE A 114 -6.45 9.66 7.55
CA ILE A 114 -6.08 10.23 6.25
C ILE A 114 -6.09 11.76 6.30
N ASP A 115 -7.12 12.36 6.90
CA ASP A 115 -7.20 13.82 7.09
C ASP A 115 -6.01 14.33 7.93
N TYR A 116 -5.62 13.58 8.96
CA TYR A 116 -4.44 13.89 9.76
C TYR A 116 -3.15 13.83 8.93
N LEU A 117 -2.94 12.77 8.14
CA LEU A 117 -1.76 12.63 7.27
C LEU A 117 -1.67 13.78 6.26
N ALA A 118 -2.78 14.16 5.64
CA ALA A 118 -2.84 15.32 4.76
C ALA A 118 -2.46 16.61 5.49
N GLY A 119 -2.97 16.81 6.71
CA GLY A 119 -2.61 17.94 7.57
C GLY A 119 -1.14 17.98 7.98
N GLN A 120 -0.41 16.86 7.90
CA GLN A 120 1.05 16.80 8.09
C GLN A 120 1.85 17.06 6.80
N GLY A 121 1.18 17.30 5.66
CA GLY A 121 1.81 17.58 4.38
C GLY A 121 2.16 16.34 3.55
N PHE A 122 1.67 15.15 3.92
CA PHE A 122 1.72 13.99 3.03
C PHE A 122 0.75 14.18 1.87
N ASN A 123 1.16 13.78 0.66
CA ASN A 123 0.36 13.88 -0.56
C ASN A 123 0.04 12.51 -1.18
N CYS A 124 0.42 11.42 -0.49
CA CYS A 124 0.23 10.06 -0.97
C CYS A 124 0.09 9.08 0.21
N VAL A 125 -0.63 7.98 0.00
CA VAL A 125 -0.59 6.81 0.89
C VAL A 125 -0.35 5.55 0.06
N ARG A 126 0.41 4.59 0.61
CA ARG A 126 0.52 3.23 0.06
C ARG A 126 -0.35 2.30 0.87
N LEU A 127 -1.18 1.49 0.20
CA LEU A 127 -2.15 0.56 0.80
C LEU A 127 -1.70 -0.89 0.57
N PRO A 128 -1.02 -1.51 1.55
CA PRO A 128 -0.58 -2.90 1.47
C PRO A 128 -1.75 -3.88 1.59
N LEU A 129 -2.06 -4.62 0.53
CA LEU A 129 -3.20 -5.52 0.43
C LEU A 129 -2.77 -6.98 0.49
N HIS A 130 -3.52 -7.77 1.26
CA HIS A 130 -3.44 -9.23 1.20
C HIS A 130 -4.42 -9.79 0.15
N TYR A 131 -3.98 -10.72 -0.71
CA TYR A 131 -4.84 -11.32 -1.75
C TYR A 131 -6.14 -11.95 -1.19
N ASP A 132 -6.15 -12.46 0.04
CA ASP A 132 -7.32 -13.00 0.73
C ASP A 132 -8.50 -12.03 0.74
N LEU A 133 -8.24 -10.72 0.77
CA LEU A 133 -9.30 -9.71 0.77
C LEU A 133 -10.04 -9.64 -0.58
N PHE A 134 -9.47 -10.20 -1.63
CA PHE A 134 -10.12 -10.38 -2.93
C PHE A 134 -10.90 -11.71 -3.03
N LEU A 135 -10.83 -12.58 -2.02
CA LEU A 135 -11.67 -13.77 -1.95
C LEU A 135 -13.00 -13.44 -1.26
N THR A 136 -14.06 -14.18 -1.59
CA THR A 136 -15.31 -14.14 -0.82
C THR A 136 -15.09 -14.71 0.59
N PRO A 137 -15.95 -14.41 1.58
CA PRO A 137 -15.85 -15.04 2.90
C PRO A 137 -15.84 -16.57 2.86
N ALA A 138 -16.62 -17.19 1.95
CA ALA A 138 -16.65 -18.63 1.77
C ALA A 138 -15.32 -19.18 1.23
N GLN A 139 -14.70 -18.49 0.27
CA GLN A 139 -13.39 -18.86 -0.27
C GLN A 139 -12.27 -18.69 0.78
N ARG A 140 -12.30 -17.58 1.55
CA ARG A 140 -11.38 -17.38 2.68
C ARG A 140 -11.51 -18.46 3.75
N ALA A 141 -12.72 -18.94 4.02
CA ALA A 141 -12.94 -20.02 4.98
C ALA A 141 -12.18 -21.30 4.60
N VAL A 142 -12.02 -21.61 3.30
CA VAL A 142 -11.21 -22.75 2.85
C VAL A 142 -9.73 -22.56 3.18
N ARG A 143 -9.17 -21.36 2.93
CA ARG A 143 -7.81 -21.02 3.35
C ARG A 143 -7.65 -21.12 4.86
N ASN A 144 -8.59 -20.56 5.61
CA ASN A 144 -8.60 -20.62 7.07
C ASN A 144 -8.72 -22.06 7.60
N GLY A 145 -9.37 -22.95 6.84
CA GLY A 145 -9.42 -24.38 7.13
C GLY A 145 -8.03 -25.04 7.16
N VAL A 146 -7.06 -24.52 6.40
CA VAL A 146 -5.66 -24.97 6.48
C VAL A 146 -5.05 -24.58 7.82
N LEU A 147 -5.28 -23.34 8.28
CA LEU A 147 -4.81 -22.86 9.59
C LEU A 147 -5.40 -23.67 10.76
N ARG A 148 -6.63 -24.16 10.58
CA ARG A 148 -7.38 -24.99 11.54
C ARG A 148 -7.03 -26.49 11.48
N GLY A 149 -6.33 -26.94 10.44
CA GLY A 149 -6.13 -28.36 10.17
C GLY A 149 -7.39 -29.11 9.72
N THR A 150 -8.47 -28.40 9.35
CA THR A 150 -9.71 -29.00 8.80
C THR A 150 -9.70 -29.13 7.28
N THR A 151 -8.78 -28.43 6.62
CA THR A 151 -8.55 -28.50 5.17
C THR A 151 -7.08 -28.84 4.95
N THR A 152 -6.77 -29.84 4.13
CA THR A 152 -5.38 -30.12 3.77
C THR A 152 -4.86 -29.03 2.84
N TYR A 153 -3.54 -28.79 2.84
CA TYR A 153 -2.95 -27.79 1.94
C TYR A 153 -3.24 -28.11 0.46
N ALA A 154 -3.15 -29.39 0.07
CA ALA A 154 -3.48 -29.82 -1.29
C ALA A 154 -4.96 -29.57 -1.66
N ALA A 155 -5.90 -29.79 -0.73
CA ALA A 155 -7.31 -29.49 -0.98
C ALA A 155 -7.57 -27.98 -1.15
N TYR A 156 -6.84 -27.14 -0.40
CA TYR A 156 -6.90 -25.69 -0.56
C TYR A 156 -6.40 -25.25 -1.96
N VAL A 157 -5.25 -25.78 -2.39
CA VAL A 157 -4.71 -25.52 -3.74
C VAL A 157 -5.71 -25.98 -4.80
N GLY A 158 -6.27 -27.19 -4.66
CA GLY A 158 -7.28 -27.72 -5.58
C GLY A 158 -8.51 -26.82 -5.68
N ALA A 159 -9.03 -26.33 -4.56
CA ALA A 159 -10.15 -25.40 -4.55
C ALA A 159 -9.84 -24.07 -5.26
N LEU A 160 -8.66 -23.50 -5.05
CA LEU A 160 -8.21 -22.31 -5.79
C LEU A 160 -8.12 -22.56 -7.29
N THR A 161 -7.58 -23.72 -7.71
CA THR A 161 -7.51 -24.12 -9.11
C THR A 161 -8.90 -24.27 -9.72
N ASP A 162 -9.84 -24.90 -9.01
CA ASP A 162 -11.22 -25.07 -9.49
C ASP A 162 -11.92 -23.71 -9.63
N TRP A 163 -11.77 -22.81 -8.66
CA TRP A 163 -12.34 -21.46 -8.75
C TRP A 163 -11.70 -20.64 -9.87
N TYR A 164 -10.40 -20.79 -10.10
CA TYR A 164 -9.72 -20.15 -11.21
C TYR A 164 -10.24 -20.68 -12.56
N ASN A 165 -10.31 -22.00 -12.74
CA ASN A 165 -10.77 -22.62 -13.99
C ASN A 165 -12.26 -22.35 -14.26
N GLY A 166 -13.07 -22.33 -13.20
CA GLY A 166 -14.50 -22.03 -13.26
C GLY A 166 -14.85 -20.54 -13.39
N ASN A 167 -13.85 -19.65 -13.46
CA ASN A 167 -14.04 -18.20 -13.45
C ASN A 167 -14.89 -17.71 -12.27
N GLN A 168 -14.52 -18.12 -11.05
CA GLN A 168 -15.23 -17.83 -9.80
C GLN A 168 -14.41 -16.93 -8.85
N LEU A 169 -13.21 -16.53 -9.25
CA LEU A 169 -12.36 -15.60 -8.52
C LEU A 169 -12.62 -14.17 -8.99
N PHE A 170 -12.76 -13.25 -8.04
CA PHE A 170 -12.85 -11.80 -8.28
C PHE A 170 -14.08 -11.35 -9.08
N THR A 171 -15.13 -12.18 -9.15
CA THR A 171 -16.27 -11.96 -10.05
C THR A 171 -17.38 -11.07 -9.50
N ASP A 172 -17.43 -10.84 -8.18
CA ASP A 172 -18.39 -9.93 -7.55
C ASP A 172 -17.66 -8.89 -6.69
N PRO A 173 -17.10 -7.82 -7.30
CA PRO A 173 -16.32 -6.81 -6.59
C PRO A 173 -17.03 -6.17 -5.40
N ALA A 174 -18.38 -6.08 -5.42
CA ALA A 174 -19.15 -5.48 -4.34
C ALA A 174 -19.12 -6.33 -3.05
N SER A 175 -18.82 -7.62 -3.17
CA SER A 175 -18.71 -8.55 -2.04
C SER A 175 -17.29 -8.71 -1.49
N LEU A 176 -16.30 -8.04 -2.09
CA LEU A 176 -14.88 -8.24 -1.78
C LEU A 176 -14.32 -7.08 -0.97
N GLU A 177 -13.76 -7.40 0.20
CA GLU A 177 -13.23 -6.42 1.14
C GLU A 177 -12.10 -5.57 0.54
N ALA A 178 -11.28 -6.13 -0.35
CA ALA A 178 -10.23 -5.38 -1.01
C ALA A 178 -10.79 -4.17 -1.78
N PHE A 179 -11.83 -4.37 -2.60
CA PHE A 179 -12.42 -3.28 -3.37
C PHE A 179 -13.11 -2.24 -2.47
N ARG A 180 -13.82 -2.68 -1.42
CA ARG A 180 -14.39 -1.76 -0.42
C ARG A 180 -13.31 -0.88 0.25
N MET A 181 -12.19 -1.48 0.65
CA MET A 181 -11.08 -0.75 1.28
C MET A 181 -10.40 0.23 0.31
N ILE A 182 -10.18 -0.19 -0.93
CA ILE A 182 -9.59 0.66 -1.97
C ILE A 182 -10.52 1.84 -2.25
N ASP A 183 -11.81 1.61 -2.49
CA ASP A 183 -12.79 2.66 -2.77
C ASP A 183 -12.89 3.68 -1.62
N ASN A 184 -12.92 3.19 -0.38
CA ASN A 184 -12.90 4.04 0.81
C ASN A 184 -11.62 4.89 0.88
N THR A 185 -10.46 4.27 0.66
CA THR A 185 -9.16 4.97 0.72
C THR A 185 -9.07 6.03 -0.37
N LEU A 186 -9.47 5.72 -1.60
CA LEU A 186 -9.55 6.66 -2.71
C LEU A 186 -10.52 7.82 -2.40
N SER A 187 -11.66 7.53 -1.77
CA SER A 187 -12.62 8.56 -1.36
C SER A 187 -12.06 9.47 -0.26
N TRP A 188 -11.36 8.92 0.73
CA TRP A 188 -10.76 9.70 1.82
C TRP A 188 -9.59 10.56 1.33
N CYS A 189 -8.75 10.00 0.45
CA CYS A 189 -7.64 10.72 -0.17
C CYS A 189 -8.11 11.82 -1.15
N ALA A 190 -9.20 11.58 -1.90
CA ALA A 190 -9.80 12.58 -2.78
C ALA A 190 -10.17 13.87 -2.04
N ALA A 191 -10.74 13.74 -0.84
CA ALA A 191 -11.12 14.88 0.00
C ALA A 191 -9.93 15.76 0.42
N ASN A 192 -8.70 15.23 0.30
CA ASN A 192 -7.47 15.87 0.75
C ASN A 192 -6.45 16.13 -0.37
N GLY A 193 -6.79 15.85 -1.64
CA GLY A 193 -5.83 15.99 -2.74
C GLY A 193 -4.67 14.99 -2.70
N MET A 194 -4.82 13.86 -1.99
CA MET A 194 -3.78 12.82 -1.88
C MET A 194 -3.92 11.73 -2.93
N TYR A 195 -2.82 11.12 -3.34
CA TYR A 195 -2.77 9.91 -4.17
C TYR A 195 -2.82 8.62 -3.35
N VAL A 196 -3.16 7.51 -4.00
CA VAL A 196 -3.09 6.15 -3.43
C VAL A 196 -2.20 5.26 -4.29
N ILE A 197 -1.28 4.55 -3.66
CA ILE A 197 -0.54 3.43 -4.26
C ILE A 197 -1.21 2.13 -3.82
N LEU A 198 -1.63 1.31 -4.77
CA LEU A 198 -2.22 0.00 -4.49
C LEU A 198 -1.12 -1.06 -4.53
N ASP A 199 -0.92 -1.77 -3.43
CA ASP A 199 0.20 -2.70 -3.26
C ASP A 199 -0.32 -4.12 -3.01
N LEU A 200 0.03 -5.05 -3.90
CA LEU A 200 -0.16 -6.47 -3.62
C LEU A 200 0.96 -6.95 -2.68
N HIS A 201 0.71 -6.77 -1.40
CA HIS A 201 1.70 -7.00 -0.36
C HIS A 201 1.89 -8.47 -0.01
N ALA A 202 0.79 -9.24 -0.04
CA ALA A 202 0.82 -10.68 0.12
C ALA A 202 0.10 -11.33 -1.06
N ALA A 203 0.87 -12.00 -1.92
CA ALA A 203 0.35 -12.74 -3.07
C ALA A 203 -0.06 -14.18 -2.69
N PRO A 204 -0.97 -14.82 -3.45
CA PRO A 204 -1.29 -16.22 -3.23
C PRO A 204 -0.02 -17.08 -3.41
N GLY A 205 0.18 -18.05 -2.51
CA GLY A 205 1.38 -18.90 -2.51
C GLY A 205 2.65 -18.28 -1.91
N SER A 206 2.64 -17.01 -1.48
CA SER A 206 3.82 -16.28 -0.96
C SER A 206 4.94 -16.06 -1.97
N GLN A 207 5.29 -14.79 -2.16
CA GLN A 207 6.38 -14.36 -3.03
C GLN A 207 7.79 -14.52 -2.42
N GLY A 208 7.87 -14.95 -1.17
CA GLY A 208 9.13 -15.13 -0.46
C GLY A 208 9.05 -16.08 0.73
N THR A 209 10.05 -16.00 1.62
CA THR A 209 10.12 -16.80 2.84
C THR A 209 9.79 -15.99 4.11
N ASP A 210 9.76 -14.65 4.04
CA ASP A 210 9.34 -13.84 5.18
C ASP A 210 7.81 -13.90 5.37
N VAL A 211 7.41 -14.70 6.35
CA VAL A 211 6.01 -14.92 6.70
C VAL A 211 5.34 -13.69 7.31
N ASN A 212 6.10 -12.71 7.82
CA ASN A 212 5.51 -11.50 8.41
C ASN A 212 4.85 -10.62 7.36
N ILE A 213 5.48 -10.50 6.18
CA ILE A 213 5.00 -9.67 5.07
C ILE A 213 4.14 -10.45 4.07
N ALA A 214 4.32 -11.78 3.96
CA ALA A 214 3.60 -12.58 2.97
C ALA A 214 2.43 -13.42 3.54
N ASP A 215 2.29 -13.52 4.88
CA ASP A 215 1.32 -14.40 5.56
C ASP A 215 1.28 -15.82 4.98
N ALA A 216 2.45 -16.39 4.71
CA ALA A 216 2.60 -17.60 3.92
C ALA A 216 2.01 -18.84 4.64
N LEU A 217 1.20 -19.63 3.92
CA LEU A 217 0.88 -21.01 4.32
C LEU A 217 2.02 -21.97 3.96
N GLN A 218 2.67 -21.73 2.83
CA GLN A 218 3.91 -22.36 2.39
C GLN A 218 4.78 -21.26 1.75
N PRO A 219 6.07 -21.15 2.12
CA PRO A 219 6.94 -20.14 1.54
C PRO A 219 7.28 -20.48 0.07
N LEU A 220 7.53 -19.44 -0.74
CA LEU A 220 7.95 -19.53 -2.15
C LEU A 220 7.00 -20.28 -3.10
N ASP A 221 5.80 -20.62 -2.69
CA ASP A 221 4.92 -21.47 -3.49
C ASP A 221 4.30 -20.73 -4.69
N LEU A 222 4.28 -19.38 -4.65
CA LEU A 222 4.00 -18.54 -5.83
C LEU A 222 4.91 -18.93 -7.00
N TRP A 223 6.14 -19.37 -6.76
CA TRP A 223 7.11 -19.76 -7.78
C TRP A 223 7.02 -21.23 -8.15
N ASN A 224 6.59 -22.08 -7.23
CA ASN A 224 6.54 -23.54 -7.43
C ASN A 224 5.24 -24.01 -8.08
N GLN A 225 4.13 -23.27 -7.93
CA GLN A 225 2.83 -23.65 -8.49
C GLN A 225 2.29 -22.64 -9.51
N PRO A 226 2.03 -23.05 -10.77
CA PRO A 226 1.51 -22.15 -11.81
C PRO A 226 0.22 -21.42 -11.43
N VAL A 227 -0.72 -22.11 -10.78
CA VAL A 227 -2.03 -21.55 -10.42
C VAL A 227 -1.92 -20.25 -9.61
N TYR A 228 -0.92 -20.13 -8.73
CA TYR A 228 -0.76 -18.91 -7.93
C TYR A 228 -0.34 -17.70 -8.77
N ARG A 229 0.52 -17.91 -9.78
CA ARG A 229 0.89 -16.85 -10.74
C ARG A 229 -0.31 -16.48 -11.60
N ASP A 230 -1.09 -17.47 -12.03
CA ASP A 230 -2.28 -17.26 -12.85
C ASP A 230 -3.37 -16.47 -12.11
N ILE A 231 -3.60 -16.80 -10.83
CA ILE A 231 -4.50 -16.04 -9.94
C ILE A 231 -3.97 -14.62 -9.73
N THR A 232 -2.67 -14.45 -9.52
CA THR A 232 -2.05 -13.12 -9.33
C THR A 232 -2.25 -12.24 -10.57
N VAL A 233 -2.08 -12.81 -11.77
CA VAL A 233 -2.37 -12.12 -13.04
C VAL A 233 -3.84 -11.71 -13.11
N ARG A 234 -4.77 -12.63 -12.84
CA ARG A 234 -6.22 -12.34 -12.89
C ARG A 234 -6.66 -11.31 -11.84
N LEU A 235 -6.02 -11.28 -10.67
CA LEU A 235 -6.24 -10.26 -9.66
C LEU A 235 -5.91 -8.87 -10.24
N TRP A 236 -4.75 -8.73 -10.87
CA TRP A 236 -4.35 -7.47 -11.49
C TRP A 236 -5.20 -7.09 -12.70
N GLU A 237 -5.71 -8.06 -13.48
CA GLU A 237 -6.73 -7.79 -14.51
C GLU A 237 -7.99 -7.16 -13.91
N ALA A 238 -8.49 -7.71 -12.79
CA ALA A 238 -9.68 -7.20 -12.12
C ALA A 238 -9.47 -5.80 -11.51
N VAL A 239 -8.31 -5.58 -10.88
CA VAL A 239 -7.93 -4.27 -10.32
C VAL A 239 -7.81 -3.22 -11.44
N ALA A 240 -7.05 -3.52 -12.49
CA ALA A 240 -6.86 -2.60 -13.62
C ALA A 240 -8.16 -2.32 -14.36
N ALA A 241 -8.99 -3.34 -14.62
CA ALA A 241 -10.28 -3.15 -15.28
C ALA A 241 -11.18 -2.15 -14.54
N ARG A 242 -11.14 -2.18 -13.20
CA ARG A 242 -11.93 -1.28 -12.35
C ARG A 242 -11.35 0.12 -12.27
N TYR A 243 -10.03 0.24 -12.05
CA TYR A 243 -9.40 1.51 -11.67
C TYR A 243 -8.67 2.24 -12.80
N LYS A 244 -8.59 1.68 -14.02
CA LYS A 244 -7.88 2.30 -15.16
C LYS A 244 -8.20 3.76 -15.47
N ASN A 245 -9.38 4.24 -15.07
CA ASN A 245 -9.84 5.61 -15.30
C ASN A 245 -9.78 6.50 -14.04
N ASP A 246 -9.23 5.99 -12.93
CA ASP A 246 -9.19 6.69 -11.65
C ASP A 246 -7.81 7.30 -11.36
N ALA A 247 -7.64 8.55 -11.77
CA ALA A 247 -6.41 9.32 -11.58
C ALA A 247 -5.96 9.53 -10.13
N ARG A 248 -6.77 9.15 -9.14
CA ARG A 248 -6.36 9.17 -7.72
C ARG A 248 -5.42 8.02 -7.38
N VAL A 249 -5.44 6.95 -8.17
CA VAL A 249 -4.41 5.92 -8.11
C VAL A 249 -3.13 6.50 -8.73
N ALA A 250 -2.07 6.60 -7.94
CA ALA A 250 -0.77 7.03 -8.46
C ALA A 250 -0.11 5.91 -9.25
N MET A 251 -0.07 4.70 -8.67
CA MET A 251 0.59 3.54 -9.26
C MET A 251 0.09 2.23 -8.66
N TYR A 252 0.33 1.14 -9.38
CA TYR A 252 0.16 -0.23 -8.92
C TYR A 252 1.51 -0.82 -8.56
N ASP A 253 1.67 -1.20 -7.30
CA ASP A 253 2.79 -1.98 -6.80
C ASP A 253 2.45 -3.46 -6.93
N LEU A 254 2.97 -4.04 -8.01
CA LEU A 254 2.48 -5.28 -8.58
C LEU A 254 2.78 -6.50 -7.70
N LEU A 255 3.88 -6.46 -6.94
CA LEU A 255 4.30 -7.53 -6.04
C LEU A 255 5.35 -7.03 -5.04
N ASN A 256 4.99 -6.94 -3.76
CA ASN A 256 5.91 -6.48 -2.71
C ASN A 256 7.02 -7.48 -2.39
N GLU A 257 8.27 -7.00 -2.39
CA GLU A 257 9.46 -7.64 -1.84
C GLU A 257 9.59 -9.15 -2.15
N PRO A 258 9.66 -9.59 -3.43
CA PRO A 258 10.19 -10.91 -3.72
C PRO A 258 11.50 -11.13 -2.97
N ASN A 259 11.61 -12.24 -2.24
CA ASN A 259 12.77 -12.50 -1.39
C ASN A 259 13.09 -13.98 -1.34
N ASN A 260 14.40 -14.28 -1.35
CA ASN A 260 14.93 -15.64 -1.36
C ASN A 260 14.42 -16.50 -2.52
N VAL A 261 14.01 -15.85 -3.62
CA VAL A 261 13.73 -16.55 -4.88
C VAL A 261 15.07 -17.01 -5.46
N PRO A 262 15.21 -18.27 -5.91
CA PRO A 262 16.52 -18.80 -6.34
C PRO A 262 17.21 -18.00 -7.44
N SER A 263 16.45 -17.28 -8.27
CA SER A 263 16.97 -16.41 -9.32
C SER A 263 15.90 -15.41 -9.77
N ASN A 264 16.30 -14.37 -10.51
CA ASN A 264 15.40 -13.31 -10.97
C ASN A 264 14.56 -13.64 -12.23
N PRO A 265 14.90 -14.59 -13.13
CA PRO A 265 14.06 -14.89 -14.29
C PRO A 265 12.59 -15.25 -13.97
N PRO A 266 12.27 -16.08 -12.95
CA PRO A 266 10.86 -16.30 -12.57
C PRO A 266 10.13 -15.03 -12.11
N ILE A 267 10.84 -14.11 -11.48
CA ILE A 267 10.30 -12.80 -11.06
C ILE A 267 10.04 -11.95 -12.31
N HIS A 268 10.99 -11.89 -13.23
CA HIS A 268 10.85 -11.19 -14.52
C HIS A 268 9.66 -11.71 -15.32
N ASP A 269 9.56 -13.03 -15.49
CA ASP A 269 8.46 -13.68 -16.22
C ASP A 269 7.11 -13.32 -15.63
N LEU A 270 6.99 -13.28 -14.30
CA LEU A 270 5.77 -12.86 -13.63
C LEU A 270 5.48 -11.38 -13.88
N PHE A 271 6.45 -10.47 -13.68
CA PHE A 271 6.24 -9.04 -13.98
C PHE A 271 5.86 -8.80 -15.44
N GLN A 272 6.49 -9.50 -16.39
CA GLN A 272 6.16 -9.42 -17.81
C GLN A 272 4.68 -9.80 -18.06
N ARG A 273 4.17 -10.82 -17.38
CA ARG A 273 2.74 -11.21 -17.43
C ARG A 273 1.84 -10.16 -16.78
N LEU A 274 2.21 -9.64 -15.61
CA LEU A 274 1.43 -8.63 -14.88
C LEU A 274 1.32 -7.32 -15.64
N ILE A 275 2.45 -6.82 -16.16
CA ILE A 275 2.49 -5.61 -17.01
C ILE A 275 1.59 -5.81 -18.23
N ALA A 276 1.73 -6.94 -18.94
CA ALA A 276 0.90 -7.22 -20.10
C ALA A 276 -0.60 -7.26 -19.76
N ALA A 277 -0.96 -7.90 -18.64
CA ALA A 277 -2.34 -8.01 -18.18
C ALA A 277 -2.97 -6.64 -17.84
N VAL A 278 -2.24 -5.78 -17.12
CA VAL A 278 -2.71 -4.41 -16.83
C VAL A 278 -2.86 -3.60 -18.12
N ARG A 279 -1.84 -3.60 -18.98
CA ARG A 279 -1.87 -2.84 -20.25
C ARG A 279 -2.96 -3.33 -21.20
N ALA A 280 -3.27 -4.62 -21.20
CA ALA A 280 -4.37 -5.19 -21.99
C ALA A 280 -5.76 -4.67 -21.58
N GLN A 281 -5.93 -4.18 -20.35
CA GLN A 281 -7.17 -3.51 -19.91
C GLN A 281 -7.30 -2.08 -20.45
N GLY A 282 -6.28 -1.56 -21.15
CA GLY A 282 -6.16 -0.15 -21.54
C GLY A 282 -5.72 0.75 -20.39
N ASP A 283 -5.12 0.18 -19.34
CA ASP A 283 -4.71 0.89 -18.15
C ASP A 283 -3.27 1.41 -18.28
N ASN A 284 -3.10 2.72 -18.19
CA ASN A 284 -1.82 3.42 -18.33
C ASN A 284 -1.23 3.93 -17.01
N HIS A 285 -1.76 3.51 -15.85
CA HIS A 285 -1.16 3.83 -14.55
C HIS A 285 0.32 3.43 -14.51
N LEU A 286 1.07 4.14 -13.68
CA LEU A 286 2.41 3.74 -13.30
C LEU A 286 2.40 2.33 -12.69
N LEU A 287 3.38 1.51 -13.06
CA LEU A 287 3.57 0.17 -12.52
C LEU A 287 4.88 0.13 -11.77
N LEU A 288 4.80 -0.18 -10.49
CA LEU A 288 5.94 -0.25 -9.60
C LEU A 288 6.48 -1.69 -9.59
N ILE A 289 7.77 -1.81 -9.86
CA ILE A 289 8.54 -3.05 -9.97
C ILE A 289 9.46 -3.16 -8.76
N GLU A 290 9.36 -4.27 -8.05
CA GLU A 290 10.23 -4.59 -6.93
C GLU A 290 11.18 -5.74 -7.28
N GLY A 291 12.45 -5.57 -6.92
CA GLY A 291 13.48 -6.58 -7.12
C GLY A 291 13.42 -7.75 -6.13
N ASN A 292 14.23 -8.78 -6.40
CA ASN A 292 14.51 -9.82 -5.41
C ASN A 292 15.25 -9.22 -4.19
N GLY A 293 15.51 -10.03 -3.16
CA GLY A 293 16.23 -9.56 -1.98
C GLY A 293 15.51 -8.41 -1.27
N TYR A 294 14.19 -8.51 -1.14
CA TYR A 294 13.34 -7.51 -0.49
C TYR A 294 13.34 -6.16 -1.23
N GLY A 295 13.19 -6.20 -2.56
CA GLY A 295 13.17 -4.98 -3.37
C GLY A 295 14.55 -4.35 -3.59
N ASN A 296 15.64 -5.13 -3.56
CA ASN A 296 17.00 -4.59 -3.65
C ASN A 296 17.87 -5.19 -4.78
N ASP A 297 17.48 -6.31 -5.38
CA ASP A 297 18.19 -6.94 -6.49
C ASP A 297 17.35 -6.88 -7.78
N PHE A 298 17.78 -6.01 -8.70
CA PHE A 298 17.13 -5.76 -9.99
C PHE A 298 17.86 -6.37 -11.17
N ASN A 299 18.86 -7.22 -10.95
CA ASN A 299 19.54 -7.89 -12.06
C ASN A 299 18.50 -8.64 -12.90
N TYR A 300 18.53 -8.47 -14.22
CA TYR A 300 17.56 -9.07 -15.15
C TYR A 300 16.14 -8.50 -15.06
N LEU A 301 15.91 -7.42 -14.29
CA LEU A 301 14.64 -6.70 -14.19
C LEU A 301 14.74 -5.29 -14.79
N GLU A 302 15.74 -5.03 -15.63
CA GLU A 302 15.94 -3.71 -16.22
C GLU A 302 14.81 -3.35 -17.20
N PRO A 303 14.47 -2.06 -17.38
CA PRO A 303 13.28 -1.65 -18.13
C PRO A 303 13.25 -2.17 -19.57
N PHE A 304 14.41 -2.22 -20.23
CA PHE A 304 14.56 -2.67 -21.62
C PHE A 304 14.36 -4.18 -21.80
N THR A 305 14.26 -4.94 -20.71
CA THR A 305 13.97 -6.38 -20.74
C THR A 305 12.47 -6.66 -20.84
N PHE A 306 11.60 -5.68 -20.59
CA PHE A 306 10.16 -5.82 -20.67
C PHE A 306 9.61 -5.34 -22.01
N ALA A 307 8.63 -6.07 -22.56
CA ALA A 307 8.00 -5.69 -23.84
C ALA A 307 7.16 -4.39 -23.73
N ASN A 308 6.66 -4.07 -22.54
CA ASN A 308 5.77 -2.92 -22.29
C ASN A 308 6.36 -2.00 -21.19
N ALA A 309 7.52 -1.42 -21.49
CA ALA A 309 8.30 -0.61 -20.56
C ALA A 309 7.80 0.82 -20.22
N PRO A 310 6.84 1.45 -20.93
CA PRO A 310 6.35 2.77 -20.51
C PRO A 310 5.69 2.73 -19.13
N ASN A 311 5.90 3.82 -18.37
CA ASN A 311 5.32 4.01 -17.04
C ASN A 311 5.74 2.93 -16.02
N LEU A 312 6.93 2.33 -16.18
CA LEU A 312 7.55 1.53 -15.11
C LEU A 312 8.30 2.43 -14.12
N VAL A 313 8.14 2.14 -12.84
CA VAL A 313 8.80 2.77 -11.69
C VAL A 313 9.45 1.66 -10.87
N TYR A 314 10.59 1.90 -10.24
CA TYR A 314 11.29 0.88 -9.44
C TYR A 314 11.26 1.23 -7.97
N ASN A 315 10.85 0.30 -7.11
CA ASN A 315 10.84 0.52 -5.67
C ASN A 315 12.04 -0.12 -5.00
N SER A 316 12.74 0.63 -4.14
CA SER A 316 13.73 0.05 -3.23
C SER A 316 13.35 0.26 -1.78
N HIS A 317 13.47 -0.80 -0.98
CA HIS A 317 13.19 -0.77 0.45
C HIS A 317 14.50 -0.61 1.23
N ARG A 318 14.65 0.53 1.92
CA ARG A 318 15.86 0.96 2.60
C ARG A 318 15.64 1.06 4.11
N TYR A 319 16.23 0.14 4.85
CA TYR A 319 16.14 0.06 6.30
C TYR A 319 17.50 0.32 6.95
N SER A 320 17.55 1.15 7.99
CA SER A 320 18.75 1.34 8.82
C SER A 320 18.50 0.79 10.24
N GLY A 321 19.37 -0.12 10.70
CA GLY A 321 19.25 -0.78 12.00
C GLY A 321 20.34 -1.83 12.25
N THR A 322 20.44 -2.36 13.48
CA THR A 322 21.40 -3.43 13.81
C THR A 322 21.14 -4.67 12.95
N GLY A 323 22.10 -5.05 12.10
CA GLY A 323 21.97 -6.14 11.13
C GLY A 323 21.64 -5.69 9.68
N TYR A 324 21.27 -4.42 9.49
CA TYR A 324 21.10 -3.79 8.17
C TYR A 324 22.10 -2.64 8.04
N LEU A 325 23.33 -2.97 7.64
CA LEU A 325 24.33 -1.98 7.25
C LEU A 325 23.98 -1.49 5.84
N MET A 326 23.33 -0.34 5.71
CA MET A 326 23.22 0.35 4.41
C MET A 326 24.27 1.45 4.33
N ASP A 327 25.07 1.42 3.27
CA ASP A 327 25.77 2.59 2.74
C ASP A 327 24.70 3.50 2.11
N ASN A 328 24.39 4.61 2.79
CA ASN A 328 23.33 5.56 2.42
C ASN A 328 23.71 6.46 1.23
N ASN A 329 24.63 6.02 0.37
CA ASN A 329 25.00 6.79 -0.79
C ASN A 329 23.90 6.64 -1.86
N VAL A 330 23.27 7.74 -2.24
CA VAL A 330 22.37 7.88 -3.41
C VAL A 330 23.03 7.43 -4.74
N ALA A 331 24.31 7.06 -4.69
CA ALA A 331 25.10 6.50 -5.77
C ALA A 331 25.49 5.02 -5.58
N SER A 332 24.87 4.23 -4.69
CA SER A 332 25.18 2.79 -4.58
C SER A 332 24.71 2.05 -5.85
N THR A 333 25.62 1.92 -6.82
CA THR A 333 25.40 1.34 -8.16
C THR A 333 25.36 -0.19 -8.15
N GLY A 334 24.76 -0.80 -7.12
CA GLY A 334 24.40 -2.22 -7.16
C GLY A 334 23.15 -2.41 -8.01
N GLY A 335 23.29 -2.37 -9.34
CA GLY A 335 22.20 -2.69 -10.29
C GLY A 335 21.03 -1.69 -10.34
N ALA A 336 21.21 -0.44 -9.91
CA ALA A 336 20.13 0.55 -9.95
C ALA A 336 19.74 0.88 -11.41
N PRO A 337 18.44 0.86 -11.77
CA PRO A 337 17.97 1.34 -13.07
C PRO A 337 18.06 2.88 -13.10
N THR A 338 19.26 3.41 -13.29
CA THR A 338 19.59 4.85 -13.26
C THR A 338 18.85 5.69 -14.30
N ALA A 339 18.12 5.05 -15.22
CA ALA A 339 17.31 5.68 -16.25
C ALA A 339 15.80 5.72 -15.96
N CYS A 340 15.32 5.19 -14.82
CA CYS A 340 13.89 5.13 -14.49
C CYS A 340 13.55 5.86 -13.18
N ALA A 341 12.30 6.31 -13.09
CA ALA A 341 11.74 6.83 -11.85
C ALA A 341 11.85 5.77 -10.75
N SER A 342 12.29 6.19 -9.57
CA SER A 342 12.46 5.30 -8.43
C SER A 342 11.61 5.79 -7.26
N LEU A 343 11.04 4.84 -6.54
CA LEU A 343 10.42 5.04 -5.23
C LEU A 343 11.35 4.45 -4.17
N VAL A 344 11.54 5.17 -3.06
CA VAL A 344 12.32 4.66 -1.92
C VAL A 344 11.40 4.56 -0.71
N ILE A 345 11.07 3.34 -0.31
CA ILE A 345 10.44 3.09 0.99
C ILE A 345 11.54 3.05 2.03
N SER A 346 11.48 3.92 3.04
CA SER A 346 12.43 3.92 4.16
C SER A 346 11.74 3.88 5.51
N ARG A 347 12.34 3.12 6.45
CA ARG A 347 11.98 3.18 7.87
C ARG A 347 13.03 4.00 8.60
N THR A 348 12.64 5.17 9.08
CA THR A 348 13.46 5.93 10.04
C THR A 348 13.01 5.56 11.46
N SER A 349 13.96 5.17 12.31
CA SER A 349 13.71 5.18 13.75
C SER A 349 13.73 6.65 14.18
N ALA A 350 12.58 7.21 14.56
CA ALA A 350 12.58 8.52 15.19
C ALA A 350 13.38 8.41 16.50
N PRO A 351 14.39 9.26 16.75
CA PRO A 351 15.04 9.34 18.05
C PRO A 351 13.99 9.71 19.09
N GLY A 352 14.03 9.04 20.23
CA GLY A 352 13.08 9.23 21.32
C GLY A 352 12.87 10.71 21.65
N THR A 353 11.71 11.23 21.29
CA THR A 353 11.14 12.44 21.88
C THR A 353 9.91 12.00 22.66
N ALA A 354 9.98 12.20 23.97
CA ALA A 354 8.88 11.93 24.89
C ALA A 354 7.61 12.66 24.42
N CYS A 355 6.45 12.01 24.55
CA CYS A 355 5.16 12.65 24.35
C CYS A 355 5.05 13.91 25.22
N PRO A 356 4.71 15.09 24.68
CA PRO A 356 4.20 16.18 25.50
C PRO A 356 2.92 15.69 26.20
N SER A 357 2.95 15.64 27.52
CA SER A 357 1.82 15.33 28.37
C SER A 357 0.70 16.35 28.14
N GLY A 358 -0.35 15.97 27.41
CA GLY A 358 -1.48 16.86 27.14
C GLY A 358 -2.57 16.34 26.18
N TRP A 359 -2.40 15.17 25.57
CA TRP A 359 -3.30 14.71 24.49
C TRP A 359 -4.20 13.56 24.94
N ALA A 360 -5.20 13.86 25.75
CA ALA A 360 -6.32 12.95 26.01
C ALA A 360 -7.32 13.01 24.84
N LYS A 361 -7.50 11.91 24.11
CA LYS A 361 -8.70 11.73 23.26
C LYS A 361 -9.94 11.69 24.18
N PRO A 362 -11.08 12.31 23.81
CA PRO A 362 -12.31 12.14 24.56
C PRO A 362 -12.71 10.66 24.56
N ALA A 363 -13.05 10.17 25.76
CA ALA A 363 -13.23 8.76 26.07
C ALA A 363 -14.28 8.08 25.16
N LYS A 364 -13.87 6.99 24.51
CA LYS A 364 -14.78 5.90 24.13
C LYS A 364 -14.52 4.73 25.08
N THR A 365 -15.61 4.11 25.51
CA THR A 365 -15.76 3.00 26.46
C THR A 365 -14.67 1.93 26.29
N PRO A 366 -14.15 1.35 27.40
CA PRO A 366 -12.91 0.58 27.38
C PRO A 366 -13.15 -0.81 26.79
N MET A 367 -12.62 -1.06 25.60
CA MET A 367 -12.11 -2.40 25.28
C MET A 367 -10.62 -2.44 25.67
N GLY A 368 -10.22 -3.54 26.31
CA GLY A 368 -8.96 -3.72 27.03
C GLY A 368 -7.72 -3.22 26.29
N GLY A 369 -6.77 -2.71 27.08
CA GLY A 369 -5.67 -1.86 26.65
C GLY A 369 -4.88 -2.38 25.45
N CYS A 370 -4.96 -1.64 24.36
CA CYS A 370 -4.05 -1.72 23.22
C CYS A 370 -3.22 -0.43 23.21
N THR A 371 -1.96 -0.50 23.64
CA THR A 371 -1.00 0.60 23.47
C THR A 371 -0.48 0.57 22.04
N THR A 372 -1.12 1.33 21.15
CA THR A 372 -0.71 1.50 19.75
C THR A 372 0.58 2.32 19.65
N GLN A 373 1.65 1.76 19.08
CA GLN A 373 2.75 2.55 18.51
C GLN A 373 2.36 2.97 17.08
N ARG A 374 2.63 4.23 16.73
CA ARG A 374 2.17 4.87 15.47
C ARG A 374 2.96 4.37 14.24
N PRO A 375 2.39 4.46 13.01
CA PRO A 375 3.06 4.06 11.77
C PRO A 375 4.35 4.85 11.52
N ALA A 376 5.33 4.20 10.89
CA ALA A 376 6.60 4.81 10.50
C ALA A 376 6.41 5.84 9.38
N SER A 377 7.10 6.98 9.47
CA SER A 377 7.14 8.01 8.42
C SER A 377 8.32 7.75 7.46
N THR A 378 8.06 7.87 6.16
CA THR A 378 9.04 7.75 5.08
C THR A 378 9.21 9.10 4.39
N ARG A 379 10.45 9.49 4.07
CA ARG A 379 10.76 10.57 3.13
C ARG A 379 11.13 9.98 1.77
N TRP A 380 10.70 10.65 0.72
CA TRP A 380 10.76 10.20 -0.68
C TRP A 380 11.60 11.25 -1.43
N ALA A 381 12.67 10.81 -2.08
CA ALA A 381 13.63 11.67 -2.76
C ALA A 381 13.59 11.40 -4.27
#